data_AF-A0A7J5QIJ9-F1
#
_entry.id   AF-A0A7J5QIJ9-F1
#
_cell.length_a   1.000
_cell.length_b   1.000
_cell.length_c   1.000
_cell.angle_alpha   90.00
_cell.angle_beta   90.00
_cell.angle_gamma   90.00
#
_symmetry.space_group_name_H-M   'P 1'
#
loop_
_entity.id
_entity.type
_entity.pdbx_description
1 polymer ?
#
loop_
_entity_poly.entity_id
_entity_poly.type
_entity_poly.pdbx_seq_one_letter_code
_entity_poly.pdbx_strand_id
1 'polypeptide(L)' 'EGDPEGGIAPGTAFEDIPDDWVCPLCGVGKDDFEVQED' A
#
# COMPACT_ATOMS: atom_id res chain seq x y z
N GLU A 1 -3.79 -8.22 0.71
CA GLU A 1 -2.95 -9.12 1.54
C GLU A 1 -1.94 -8.41 2.45
N GLY A 2 -1.92 -7.07 2.54
CA GLY A 2 -0.82 -6.36 3.20
C GLY A 2 0.48 -6.42 2.39
N ASP A 3 1.58 -5.96 2.98
CA ASP A 3 2.95 -6.01 2.45
C ASP A 3 3.94 -6.26 3.61
N PRO A 4 4.07 -7.51 4.09
CA PRO A 4 4.84 -7.82 5.29
C PRO A 4 6.34 -7.56 5.15
N GLU A 5 6.91 -7.66 3.95
CA GLU A 5 8.32 -7.36 3.67
C GLU A 5 8.58 -5.84 3.75
N GLY A 6 7.60 -5.02 3.34
CA GLY A 6 7.58 -3.57 3.54
C GLY A 6 7.06 -3.10 4.91
N GLY A 7 6.79 -4.02 5.85
CA GLY A 7 6.33 -3.70 7.20
C GLY A 7 4.82 -3.40 7.33
N ILE A 8 4.03 -3.66 6.30
CA ILE A 8 2.57 -3.49 6.29
C ILE A 8 1.91 -4.83 6.62
N ALA A 9 1.31 -4.93 7.79
CA ALA A 9 0.66 -6.16 8.22
C ALA A 9 -0.57 -6.51 7.36
N PRO A 10 -0.93 -7.80 7.24
CA PRO A 10 -2.21 -8.19 6.63
C PRO A 10 -3.39 -7.55 7.37
N GLY A 11 -4.33 -6.99 6.61
CA GLY A 11 -5.53 -6.34 7.14
C GLY A 11 -5.36 -4.86 7.49
N THR A 12 -4.17 -4.27 7.33
CA THR A 12 -3.99 -2.81 7.37
C THR A 12 -4.80 -2.15 6.25
N ALA A 13 -5.62 -1.17 6.60
CA ALA A 13 -6.35 -0.38 5.61
C ALA A 13 -5.37 0.47 4.77
N PHE A 14 -5.68 0.69 3.49
CA PHE A 14 -4.79 1.47 2.62
C PHE A 14 -4.55 2.91 3.14
N GLU A 15 -5.56 3.49 3.80
CA GLU A 15 -5.46 4.81 4.43
C GLU A 15 -4.47 4.85 5.62
N ASP A 16 -4.27 3.72 6.30
CA ASP A 16 -3.37 3.60 7.45
C ASP A 16 -1.92 3.28 7.07
N ILE A 17 -1.63 3.03 5.79
CA ILE A 17 -0.27 2.80 5.30
C ILE A 17 0.54 4.11 5.41
N PRO A 18 1.82 4.09 5.83
CA PRO A 18 2.67 5.29 5.85
C PRO A 18 2.76 5.99 4.49
N ASP A 19 2.84 7.32 4.49
CA ASP A 19 2.89 8.11 3.24
C ASP A 19 4.19 7.95 2.44
N ASP A 20 5.24 7.41 3.05
CA ASP A 20 6.51 7.06 2.41
C ASP A 20 6.54 5.63 1.84
N TRP A 21 5.45 4.87 1.98
CA TRP A 21 5.31 3.57 1.33
C TRP A 21 5.27 3.72 -0.20
N VAL A 22 5.90 2.77 -0.87
CA VAL A 22 5.93 2.66 -2.34
C VAL A 22 5.55 1.25 -2.76
N CYS A 23 4.94 1.12 -3.95
CA CYS A 23 4.62 -0.17 -4.51
C CYS A 23 5.89 -1.04 -4.65
N PRO A 24 5.94 -2.25 -4.07
CA PRO A 24 7.14 -3.10 -4.12
C PRO A 24 7.47 -3.60 -5.53
N LEU A 25 6.55 -3.46 -6.49
CA LEU A 25 6.73 -3.91 -7.87
C LEU A 25 7.24 -2.81 -8.81
N CYS A 26 6.78 -1.56 -8.64
CA CYS A 26 7.06 -0.47 -9.57
C CYS A 26 7.61 0.80 -8.92
N GLY A 27 7.59 0.91 -7.59
CA GLY A 27 8.17 2.03 -6.84
C GLY A 27 7.38 3.34 -6.86
N VAL A 28 6.15 3.34 -7.40
CA VAL A 28 5.24 4.50 -7.34
C VAL A 28 4.65 4.67 -5.94
N GLY A 29 4.27 5.89 -5.59
CA GLY A 29 3.74 6.24 -4.27
C GLY A 29 2.26 5.92 -4.11
N LYS A 30 1.70 6.20 -2.92
CA LYS A 30 0.27 6.01 -2.61
C LYS A 30 -0.66 6.85 -3.50
N ASP A 31 -0.16 7.95 -4.05
CA ASP A 31 -0.88 8.88 -4.92
C ASP A 31 -1.18 8.31 -6.32
N ASP A 32 -0.46 7.28 -6.75
CA ASP A 32 -0.69 6.57 -8.02
C ASP A 32 -1.72 5.43 -7.91
N PHE A 33 -2.33 5.22 -6.73
CA PHE A 33 -3.32 4.17 -6.49
C PHE A 33 -4.74 4.72 -6.39
N GLU A 34 -5.70 3.92 -6.84
CA GLU A 34 -7.13 4.18 -6.72
C GLU A 34 -7.83 3.05 -5.98
N VAL A 35 -8.91 3.39 -5.27
CA VAL A 35 -9.76 2.38 -4.62
C VAL A 35 -10.45 1.57 -5.71
N GLN A 36 -10.25 0.26 -5.69
CA GLN A 36 -10.98 -0.63 -6.57
C GLN A 36 -12.42 -0.78 -6.05
N GLU A 37 -13.39 -0.34 -6.84
CA GLU A 37 -14.81 -0.61 -6.61
C GLU A 37 -15.20 -1.85 -7.41
N ASP A 38 -15.63 -2.93 -6.75
CA ASP A 38 -16.21 -4.13 -7.38
C ASP A 38 -17.71 -3.94 -7.69
#